data_AF-A0A5C1QB80-F1
#
_entry.id   AF-A0A5C1QB80-F1
#
_cell.length_a   1.000
_cell.length_b   1.000
_cell.length_c   1.000
_cell.angle_alpha   90.00
_cell.angle_beta   90.00
_cell.angle_gamma   90.00
#
_symmetry.space_group_name_H-M   'P 1'
#
loop_
_entity.id
_entity.type
_entity.pdbx_description
1 polymer ?
#
loop_
_entity_poly.entity_id
_entity_poly.type
_entity_poly.pdbx_seq_one_letter_code
_entity_poly.pdbx_strand_id
1 'polypeptide(L)'
;MDLSSKVLAQIIMMQSVASKLDDEISIMSFICRGFSDIPGIRRVLYVPYKTDFSNSKDYYTIDIAHKSSKHYILNVEFDDYKEAEPYIPYIENFCTVIGVILEEKKQRLLKESLLHNLEERVLLRTKELEEEVKKESYLKKNLKLLDCISLVLSILCPLF
;
A
#
# COMPACT_ATOMS: atom_id res chain seq x y z
N MET A 1 -22.67 -25.06 24.18
CA MET A 1 -23.12 -24.86 22.78
C MET A 1 -22.04 -25.42 21.90
N ASP A 2 -22.39 -26.30 20.97
CA ASP A 2 -21.43 -26.85 20.02
C ASP A 2 -21.07 -25.80 18.96
N LEU A 3 -19.78 -25.67 18.70
CA LEU A 3 -19.22 -24.78 17.69
C LEU A 3 -19.65 -25.25 16.29
N SER A 4 -20.36 -24.41 15.54
CA SER A 4 -20.80 -24.77 14.19
C SER A 4 -19.63 -24.76 13.21
N SER A 5 -19.29 -25.92 12.66
CA SER A 5 -18.27 -26.06 11.62
C SER A 5 -18.59 -25.23 10.37
N LYS A 6 -19.88 -25.00 10.08
CA LYS A 6 -20.34 -24.16 8.97
C LYS A 6 -19.90 -22.70 9.16
N VAL A 7 -20.05 -22.16 10.37
CA VAL A 7 -19.69 -20.77 10.68
C VAL A 7 -18.16 -20.59 10.61
N LEU A 8 -17.40 -21.54 11.14
CA LEU A 8 -15.93 -21.50 11.01
C LEU A 8 -15.47 -21.57 9.56
N ALA A 9 -16.07 -22.45 8.76
CA ALA A 9 -15.78 -22.55 7.33
C ALA A 9 -16.06 -21.22 6.61
N GLN A 10 -17.17 -20.54 6.96
CA GLN A 10 -17.49 -19.22 6.44
C GLN A 10 -16.42 -18.18 6.81
N ILE A 11 -16.00 -18.11 8.07
CA ILE A 11 -14.94 -17.19 8.51
C ILE A 11 -13.65 -17.43 7.72
N ILE A 12 -13.27 -18.69 7.51
CA ILE A 12 -12.07 -19.06 6.73
C ILE A 12 -12.23 -18.65 5.25
N MET A 13 -13.38 -18.91 4.64
CA MET A 13 -13.65 -18.51 3.24
C MET A 13 -13.59 -16.99 3.08
N MET A 14 -14.14 -16.25 4.05
CA MET A 14 -14.06 -14.80 4.06
C MET A 14 -12.62 -14.29 4.01
N GLN A 15 -11.66 -14.96 4.68
CA GLN A 15 -10.25 -14.54 4.66
C GLN A 15 -9.68 -14.64 3.24
N SER A 16 -9.99 -15.76 2.56
CA SER A 16 -9.54 -16.00 1.19
C SER A 16 -10.09 -14.93 0.25
N VAL A 17 -11.39 -14.62 0.34
CA VAL A 17 -12.04 -13.62 -0.52
C VAL A 17 -11.52 -12.22 -0.21
N ALA A 18 -11.39 -11.85 1.07
CA ALA A 18 -10.91 -10.53 1.48
C ALA A 18 -9.49 -10.23 0.92
N SER A 19 -8.62 -11.24 0.84
CA SER A 19 -7.28 -11.09 0.26
C SER A 19 -7.27 -10.73 -1.23
N LYS A 20 -8.37 -11.01 -1.95
CA LYS A 20 -8.50 -10.79 -3.41
C LYS A 20 -9.20 -9.48 -3.75
N LEU A 21 -9.86 -8.83 -2.81
CA LEU A 21 -10.49 -7.53 -3.03
C LEU A 21 -9.41 -6.45 -3.12
N ASP A 22 -9.57 -5.48 -4.01
CA ASP A 22 -8.51 -4.52 -4.31
C ASP A 22 -8.43 -3.38 -3.30
N ASP A 23 -9.56 -2.79 -2.94
CA ASP A 23 -9.66 -1.61 -2.09
C ASP A 23 -10.11 -1.92 -0.65
N GLU A 24 -9.68 -1.07 0.28
CA GLU A 24 -9.95 -1.24 1.71
C GLU A 24 -11.46 -1.14 2.04
N ILE A 25 -12.22 -0.32 1.31
CA ILE A 25 -13.65 -0.10 1.55
C ILE A 25 -14.45 -1.36 1.20
N SER A 26 -14.15 -1.97 0.05
CA SER A 26 -14.74 -3.25 -0.35
C SER A 26 -14.41 -4.36 0.65
N ILE A 27 -13.16 -4.42 1.14
CA ILE A 27 -12.76 -5.37 2.18
C ILE A 27 -13.60 -5.17 3.45
N MET A 28 -13.66 -3.95 3.97
CA MET A 28 -14.36 -3.66 5.21
C MET A 28 -15.87 -3.90 5.10
N SER A 29 -16.50 -3.47 4.00
CA SER A 29 -17.92 -3.70 3.76
C SER A 29 -18.26 -5.19 3.60
N PHE A 30 -17.38 -5.96 2.95
CA PHE A 30 -17.51 -7.42 2.83
C PHE A 30 -17.45 -8.11 4.20
N ILE A 31 -16.48 -7.72 5.05
CA ILE A 31 -16.30 -8.29 6.38
C ILE A 31 -17.51 -8.00 7.27
N CYS A 32 -17.97 -6.75 7.33
CA CYS A 32 -19.11 -6.39 8.16
C CYS A 32 -20.38 -7.15 7.77
N ARG A 33 -20.62 -7.35 6.46
CA ARG A 33 -21.72 -8.18 5.99
C ARG A 33 -21.55 -9.63 6.42
N GLY A 34 -20.38 -10.22 6.17
CA GLY A 34 -20.13 -11.63 6.49
C GLY A 34 -20.18 -11.95 7.99
N PHE A 35 -19.78 -11.01 8.85
CA PHE A 35 -19.92 -11.17 10.31
C PHE A 35 -21.34 -10.94 10.82
N SER A 36 -22.15 -10.15 10.11
CA SER A 36 -23.57 -9.98 10.48
C SER A 36 -24.39 -11.27 10.26
N ASP A 37 -23.85 -12.25 9.53
CA ASP A 37 -24.47 -13.57 9.33
C ASP A 37 -24.09 -14.59 10.44
N ILE A 38 -23.22 -14.21 11.39
CA ILE A 38 -22.79 -15.09 12.49
C ILE A 38 -23.88 -15.10 13.59
N PRO A 39 -24.27 -16.28 14.11
CA PRO A 39 -25.23 -16.38 15.20
C PRO A 39 -24.86 -15.52 16.42
N GLY A 40 -25.85 -14.83 16.99
CA GLY A 40 -25.67 -13.91 18.11
C GLY A 40 -25.21 -12.50 17.74
N ILE A 41 -24.77 -12.25 16.50
CA ILE A 41 -24.37 -10.91 16.03
C ILE A 41 -25.56 -10.22 15.37
N ARG A 42 -25.93 -9.05 15.88
CA ARG A 42 -27.00 -8.21 15.32
C ARG A 42 -26.50 -7.34 14.19
N ARG A 43 -25.37 -6.67 14.44
CA ARG A 43 -24.82 -5.65 13.54
C ARG A 43 -23.32 -5.53 13.73
N VAL A 44 -22.63 -5.30 12.61
CA VAL A 44 -21.21 -4.97 12.60
C VAL A 44 -20.98 -3.68 11.84
N LEU A 45 -20.24 -2.76 12.47
CA LEU A 45 -19.82 -1.49 11.88
C LEU A 45 -18.30 -1.38 11.96
N TYR A 46 -17.71 -0.63 11.04
CA TYR A 46 -16.30 -0.30 11.10
C TYR A 46 -16.10 1.21 11.11
N VAL A 47 -15.08 1.66 11.83
CA VAL A 47 -14.64 3.05 11.84
C VAL A 47 -13.12 3.12 11.62
N PRO A 48 -12.61 4.11 10.87
CA PRO A 48 -11.17 4.34 10.79
C PRO A 48 -10.61 4.64 12.19
N TYR A 49 -9.42 4.11 12.50
CA TYR A 49 -8.82 4.26 13.84
C TYR A 49 -8.56 5.73 14.25
N LYS A 50 -8.52 6.67 13.29
CA LYS A 50 -8.32 8.10 13.53
C LYS A 50 -9.57 8.84 14.02
N THR A 51 -10.71 8.17 14.09
CA THR A 51 -11.97 8.79 14.50
C THR A 51 -12.20 8.53 15.98
N ASP A 52 -12.25 9.59 16.79
CA ASP A 52 -12.59 9.49 18.21
C ASP A 52 -14.02 8.95 18.36
N PHE A 53 -14.15 7.65 18.62
CA PHE A 53 -15.44 7.05 18.92
C PHE A 53 -15.70 7.19 20.43
N SER A 54 -16.72 7.95 20.79
CA SER A 54 -17.24 7.95 22.15
C SER A 54 -17.82 6.57 22.43
N ASN A 55 -17.17 5.81 23.32
CA ASN A 55 -17.62 4.49 23.77
C ASN A 55 -19.06 4.58 24.30
N SER A 56 -20.03 4.27 23.45
CA SER A 56 -21.35 3.86 23.89
C SER A 56 -21.18 2.44 24.44
N LYS A 57 -21.71 2.19 25.65
CA LYS A 57 -21.48 0.98 26.45
C LYS A 57 -21.98 -0.34 25.83
N ASP A 58 -22.52 -0.30 24.62
CA ASP A 58 -23.33 -1.38 24.04
C ASP A 58 -22.63 -2.15 22.91
N TYR A 59 -21.37 -1.80 22.58
CA TYR A 59 -20.62 -2.47 21.52
C TYR A 59 -19.40 -3.22 22.05
N TYR A 60 -19.13 -4.37 21.46
CA TYR A 60 -17.86 -5.05 21.59
C TYR A 60 -16.92 -4.63 20.46
N THR A 61 -15.74 -4.14 20.84
CA THR A 61 -14.81 -3.50 19.92
C THR A 61 -13.62 -4.40 19.62
N ILE A 62 -13.31 -4.60 18.34
CA ILE A 62 -12.18 -5.40 17.87
C ILE A 62 -11.27 -4.54 17.00
N ASP A 63 -9.99 -4.44 17.37
CA ASP A 63 -9.00 -3.70 16.60
C ASP A 63 -8.59 -4.49 15.33
N ILE A 64 -8.62 -3.83 14.17
CA ILE A 64 -7.96 -4.32 12.95
C ILE A 64 -6.59 -3.64 12.87
N ALA A 65 -5.59 -4.36 13.34
CA ALA A 65 -4.24 -3.86 13.45
C ALA A 65 -3.21 -4.94 13.10
N HIS A 66 -2.04 -4.50 12.64
CA HIS A 66 -0.86 -5.32 12.49
C HIS A 66 0.36 -4.62 13.12
N LYS A 67 0.92 -5.24 14.16
CA LYS A 67 1.99 -4.65 14.99
C LYS A 67 1.58 -3.28 15.55
N SER A 68 2.27 -2.20 15.15
CA SER A 68 1.97 -0.82 15.54
C SER A 68 1.04 -0.09 14.57
N SER A 69 0.70 -0.70 13.43
CA SER A 69 -0.19 -0.10 12.43
C SER A 69 -1.64 -0.44 12.77
N LYS A 70 -2.42 0.58 13.12
CA LYS A 70 -3.86 0.45 13.39
C LYS A 70 -4.65 1.04 12.24
N HIS A 71 -5.54 0.24 11.66
CA HIS A 71 -6.26 0.62 10.44
C HIS A 71 -7.70 1.00 10.79
N TYR A 72 -8.45 0.08 11.40
CA TYR A 72 -9.87 0.22 11.69
C TYR A 72 -10.22 -0.38 13.05
N ILE A 73 -11.38 0.01 13.57
CA ILE A 73 -12.03 -0.61 14.73
C ILE A 73 -13.36 -1.19 14.24
N LEU A 74 -13.61 -2.46 14.55
CA LEU A 74 -14.88 -3.14 14.34
C LEU A 74 -15.72 -3.02 15.61
N ASN A 75 -16.92 -2.47 15.48
CA ASN A 75 -17.92 -2.40 16.54
C ASN A 75 -18.99 -3.45 16.26
N VAL A 76 -19.11 -4.42 17.17
CA VAL A 76 -20.05 -5.54 17.08
C VAL A 76 -21.15 -5.33 18.11
N GLU A 77 -22.39 -5.28 17.62
CA GLU A 77 -23.62 -5.30 18.42
C GLU A 77 -24.15 -6.73 18.45
N PHE A 78 -24.49 -7.24 19.64
CA PHE A 78 -24.99 -8.61 19.81
C PHE A 78 -26.49 -8.62 20.10
N ASP A 79 -27.19 -9.58 19.52
CA ASP A 79 -28.55 -9.97 19.94
C ASP A 79 -28.47 -10.96 21.11
N ASP A 80 -27.56 -11.94 21.04
CA ASP A 80 -27.22 -12.87 22.12
C ASP A 80 -25.70 -13.11 22.16
N TYR A 81 -25.04 -12.53 23.16
CA TYR A 81 -23.61 -12.69 23.35
C TYR A 81 -23.20 -14.16 23.55
N LYS A 82 -24.04 -15.01 24.16
CA LYS A 82 -23.69 -16.41 24.43
C LYS A 82 -23.63 -17.26 23.16
N GLU A 83 -24.41 -16.91 22.14
CA GLU A 83 -24.33 -17.56 20.83
C GLU A 83 -23.07 -17.15 20.06
N ALA A 84 -22.66 -15.88 20.21
CA ALA A 84 -21.48 -15.33 19.52
C ALA A 84 -20.15 -15.67 20.23
N GLU A 85 -20.15 -15.81 21.56
CA GLU A 85 -18.97 -16.03 22.41
C GLU A 85 -18.00 -17.10 21.88
N PRO A 86 -18.44 -18.30 21.44
CA PRO A 86 -17.54 -19.32 20.92
C PRO A 86 -16.78 -18.92 19.65
N TYR A 87 -17.32 -17.96 18.88
CA TYR A 87 -16.75 -17.50 17.61
C TYR A 87 -15.82 -16.31 17.79
N ILE A 88 -15.85 -15.60 18.92
CA ILE A 88 -15.07 -14.38 19.17
C ILE A 88 -13.56 -14.58 18.91
N PRO A 89 -12.89 -15.64 19.42
CA PRO A 89 -11.46 -15.82 19.15
C PRO A 89 -11.14 -15.98 17.66
N TYR A 90 -12.06 -16.55 16.88
CA TYR A 90 -11.90 -16.72 15.43
C TYR A 90 -12.10 -15.40 14.68
N ILE A 91 -13.04 -14.57 15.15
CA ILE A 91 -13.27 -13.22 14.64
C ILE A 91 -12.05 -12.33 14.95
N GLU A 92 -11.52 -12.36 16.16
CA GLU A 92 -10.30 -11.60 16.53
C GLU A 92 -9.08 -12.03 15.70
N ASN A 93 -8.87 -13.33 15.54
CA ASN A 93 -7.81 -13.85 14.68
C ASN A 93 -8.01 -13.42 13.23
N PHE A 94 -9.25 -13.47 12.73
CA PHE A 94 -9.59 -12.96 11.40
C PHE A 94 -9.23 -11.48 11.26
N CYS A 95 -9.63 -10.63 12.21
CA CYS A 95 -9.33 -9.20 12.19
C CYS A 95 -7.83 -8.92 12.19
N THR A 96 -7.05 -9.74 12.90
CA THR A 96 -5.58 -9.68 12.87
C THR A 96 -5.03 -9.98 11.47
N VAL A 97 -5.53 -11.03 10.81
CA VAL A 97 -5.15 -11.39 9.43
C VAL A 97 -5.55 -10.28 8.44
N ILE A 98 -6.72 -9.69 8.59
CA ILE A 98 -7.12 -8.53 7.77
C ILE A 98 -6.18 -7.34 7.97
N GLY A 99 -5.75 -7.08 9.22
CA GLY A 99 -4.73 -6.08 9.50
C GLY A 99 -3.44 -6.31 8.71
N VAL A 100 -3.00 -7.56 8.59
CA VAL A 100 -1.84 -7.92 7.75
C VAL A 100 -2.11 -7.60 6.27
N ILE A 101 -3.26 -8.05 5.74
CA ILE A 101 -3.63 -7.83 4.33
C ILE A 101 -3.69 -6.34 3.97
N LEU A 102 -4.27 -5.52 4.84
CA LEU A 102 -4.35 -4.07 4.63
C LEU A 102 -2.96 -3.42 4.61
N GLU A 103 -2.08 -3.82 5.53
CA GLU A 103 -0.71 -3.32 5.58
C GLU A 103 0.10 -3.75 4.34
N GLU A 104 -0.02 -4.99 3.88
CA GLU A 104 0.63 -5.47 2.66
C GLU A 104 0.19 -4.67 1.42
N LYS A 105 -1.11 -4.40 1.30
CA LYS A 105 -1.67 -3.58 0.20
C LYS A 105 -1.14 -2.16 0.23
N LYS A 106 -1.12 -1.53 1.40
CA LYS A 106 -0.57 -0.19 1.58
C LYS A 106 0.91 -0.13 1.19
N GLN A 107 1.70 -1.12 1.61
CA GLN A 107 3.11 -1.21 1.26
C GLN A 107 3.32 -1.41 -0.25
N ARG A 108 2.48 -2.23 -0.90
CA ARG A 108 2.51 -2.43 -2.35
C ARG A 108 2.27 -1.11 -3.09
N LEU A 109 1.21 -0.38 -2.74
CA LEU A 109 0.90 0.92 -3.37
C LEU A 109 2.02 1.94 -3.17
N LEU A 110 2.60 2.01 -1.97
CA LEU A 110 3.74 2.91 -1.70
C LEU A 110 4.95 2.53 -2.56
N LYS A 111 5.24 1.24 -2.68
CA LYS A 111 6.36 0.73 -3.50
C LYS A 111 6.16 1.05 -4.97
N GLU A 112 4.97 0.83 -5.51
CA GLU A 112 4.63 1.13 -6.91
C GLU A 112 4.78 2.64 -7.19
N SER A 113 4.29 3.49 -6.30
CA SER A 113 4.47 4.94 -6.40
C SER A 113 5.95 5.34 -6.36
N LEU A 114 6.74 4.77 -5.45
CA LEU A 114 8.17 5.04 -5.36
C LEU A 114 8.93 4.60 -6.61
N LEU A 115 8.63 3.41 -7.14
CA LEU A 115 9.24 2.90 -8.38
C LEU A 115 8.94 3.83 -9.55
N HIS A 116 7.69 4.24 -9.72
CA HIS A 116 7.30 5.17 -10.78
C HIS A 116 8.07 6.49 -10.71
N ASN A 117 8.19 7.07 -9.50
CA ASN A 117 8.97 8.29 -9.29
C ASN A 117 10.46 8.12 -9.59
N LEU A 118 11.03 6.94 -9.28
CA LEU A 118 12.43 6.65 -9.57
C LEU A 118 12.67 6.49 -11.08
N GLU A 119 11.79 5.81 -11.78
CA GLU A 119 11.86 5.64 -13.24
C GLU A 119 11.83 6.99 -13.96
N GLU A 120 10.94 7.89 -13.53
CA GLU A 120 10.86 9.25 -14.08
C GLU A 120 12.16 10.03 -13.87
N ARG A 121 12.74 9.98 -12.65
CA ARG A 121 14.01 10.66 -12.35
C ARG A 121 15.18 10.09 -13.15
N VAL A 122 15.24 8.77 -13.29
CA VAL A 122 16.29 8.12 -14.10
C VAL A 122 16.18 8.59 -15.54
N LEU A 123 14.96 8.57 -16.11
CA LEU A 123 14.75 9.03 -17.48
C LEU A 123 15.18 10.49 -17.69
N LEU A 124 14.81 11.39 -16.76
CA LEU A 124 15.22 12.79 -16.82
C LEU A 124 16.74 12.95 -16.74
N ARG A 125 17.38 12.30 -15.77
CA ARG A 125 18.83 12.39 -15.60
C ARG A 125 19.60 11.76 -16.76
N THR A 126 19.12 10.67 -17.34
CA THR A 126 19.74 10.08 -18.52
C THR A 126 19.69 11.06 -19.70
N LYS A 127 18.57 11.76 -19.91
CA LYS A 127 18.47 12.78 -20.95
C LYS A 127 19.43 13.94 -20.74
N GLU A 128 19.49 14.47 -19.51
CA GLU A 128 20.42 15.56 -19.16
C GLU A 128 21.88 15.16 -19.43
N LEU A 129 22.28 13.95 -18.99
CA LEU A 129 23.63 13.45 -19.21
C LEU A 129 23.93 13.23 -20.70
N GLU A 130 22.98 12.74 -21.48
CA GLU A 130 23.15 12.61 -22.93
C GLU A 130 23.36 13.96 -23.61
N GLU A 131 22.65 15.00 -23.17
CA GLU A 131 22.81 16.36 -23.66
C GLU A 131 24.18 16.95 -23.27
N GLU A 132 24.61 16.74 -22.04
CA GLU A 132 25.94 17.15 -21.55
C GLU A 132 27.06 16.47 -22.37
N VAL A 133 26.99 15.14 -22.55
CA VAL A 133 27.98 14.38 -23.34
C VAL A 133 28.01 14.86 -24.79
N LYS A 134 26.86 15.14 -25.41
CA LYS A 134 26.79 15.70 -26.77
C LYS A 134 27.44 17.08 -26.83
N LYS A 135 27.18 17.94 -25.85
CA LYS A 135 27.76 19.29 -25.77
C LYS A 135 29.28 19.24 -25.61
N GLU A 136 29.79 18.39 -24.71
CA GLU A 136 31.22 18.19 -24.53
C GLU A 136 31.89 17.65 -25.80
N SER A 137 31.28 16.67 -26.46
CA SER A 137 31.79 16.12 -27.72
C SER A 137 31.87 17.18 -28.83
N TYR A 138 30.86 18.04 -28.93
CA TYR A 138 30.85 19.17 -29.87
C TYR A 138 31.96 20.19 -29.56
N LEU A 139 32.10 20.59 -28.29
CA LEU A 139 33.16 21.51 -27.87
C LEU A 139 34.56 20.93 -28.14
N LYS A 140 34.79 19.66 -27.84
CA LYS A 140 36.07 18.98 -28.13
C LYS A 140 36.40 18.96 -29.62
N LYS A 141 35.41 18.73 -30.48
CA LYS A 141 35.61 18.76 -31.95
C LYS A 141 36.00 20.15 -32.43
N ASN A 142 35.32 21.20 -31.94
CA ASN A 142 35.63 22.58 -32.30
C ASN A 142 37.02 23.02 -31.79
N LEU A 143 37.39 22.60 -30.58
CA LEU A 143 38.73 22.89 -30.03
C LEU A 143 39.83 22.30 -30.93
N LYS A 144 39.70 21.02 -31.32
CA LYS A 144 40.64 20.38 -32.24
C LYS A 144 40.74 21.10 -33.59
N LEU A 145 39.63 21.60 -34.09
CA LEU A 145 39.58 22.37 -35.34
C LEU A 145 40.35 23.69 -35.23
N LEU A 146 40.18 24.40 -34.10
CA LEU A 146 40.93 25.62 -33.78
C LEU A 146 42.43 25.34 -33.64
N ASP A 147 42.80 24.25 -32.97
CA ASP A 147 44.20 23.84 -32.83
C ASP A 147 44.83 23.55 -34.20
N CYS A 148 44.13 22.87 -35.10
CA CYS A 148 44.59 22.65 -36.47
C CYS A 148 44.77 23.96 -37.25
N ILE A 149 43.83 24.90 -37.12
CA ILE A 149 43.92 26.22 -37.78
C ILE A 149 45.11 27.01 -37.25
N SER A 150 45.33 27.01 -35.93
CA SER A 150 46.48 27.65 -35.28
C SER A 150 47.82 27.05 -35.75
N LEU A 151 47.88 25.72 -35.90
CA LEU A 151 49.06 25.03 -36.42
C LEU A 151 49.34 25.41 -37.88
N VAL A 152 48.30 25.49 -38.71
CA VAL A 152 48.44 25.87 -40.13
C VAL A 152 48.88 27.34 -40.25
N LEU A 153 48.33 28.24 -39.44
CA LEU A 153 48.73 29.65 -39.40
C LEU A 153 50.19 29.82 -38.92
N SER A 154 50.65 29.04 -37.94
CA SER A 154 52.03 29.10 -37.48
C SER A 154 53.04 28.52 -38.50
N ILE A 155 52.61 27.59 -39.35
CA ILE A 155 53.43 27.08 -40.47
C ILE A 155 53.42 28.06 -41.66
N LEU A 156 52.31 28.75 -41.92
CA LEU A 156 52.17 29.72 -43.03
C LEU A 156 52.72 31.11 -42.71
N CYS A 157 52.87 31.46 -41.43
CA CYS A 157 53.54 32.69 -40.97
C CYS A 157 54.82 32.39 -40.14
N PRO A 158 55.93 31.89 -40.72
CA PRO A 158 57.22 31.86 -40.02
C PRO A 158 57.96 33.20 -40.05
N LEU A 159 57.45 34.22 -40.75
CA LEU A 159 58.20 35.43 -41.12
C LEU A 159 57.39 36.69 -40.83
N PHE A 160 57.43 37.13 -39.57
CA PHE A 160 57.56 38.53 -39.17
C PHE A 160 58.35 38.58 -37.86
#